data_AF-A0A7G8YR41-F1
#
_entry.id   AF-A0A7G8YR41-F1
#
_cell.length_a   1.000
_cell.length_b   1.000
_cell.length_c   1.000
_cell.angle_alpha   90.00
_cell.angle_beta   90.00
_cell.angle_gamma   90.00
#
_symmetry.space_group_name_H-M   'P 1'
#
loop_
_entity.id
_entity.type
_entity.pdbx_description
1 polymer ?
#
loop_
_entity_poly.entity_id
_entity_poly.type
_entity_poly.pdbx_seq_one_letter_code
_entity_poly.pdbx_strand_id
1 'polypeptide(L)'
;MPSAHSLLLHHPGPRPAFYRVAEHLWGAGCNVDSDGDSRTADDEQWTELTLILRDSSQQRLDIDPLSLAPLVLLIRASEAGLGERAAHFIQSVAGGTLQAHIKDR
;
A
#
# COMPACT_ATOMS: atom_id res chain seq x y z
N MET A 1 -17.36 -8.14 -13.06
CA MET A 1 -16.13 -7.51 -12.54
C MET A 1 -16.21 -7.55 -11.03
N PRO A 2 -15.32 -8.25 -10.31
CA PRO A 2 -15.30 -8.13 -8.85
C PRO A 2 -15.01 -6.67 -8.52
N SER A 3 -15.76 -6.08 -7.59
CA SER A 3 -15.51 -4.72 -7.11
C SER A 3 -14.05 -4.62 -6.69
N ALA A 4 -13.33 -3.58 -7.14
CA ALA A 4 -11.98 -3.32 -6.64
C ALA A 4 -12.08 -3.12 -5.12
N HIS A 5 -11.50 -4.05 -4.36
CA HIS A 5 -11.49 -3.96 -2.90
C HIS A 5 -10.41 -2.94 -2.56
N SER A 6 -10.84 -1.84 -1.96
CA SER A 6 -9.96 -0.77 -1.54
C SER A 6 -10.15 -0.50 -0.06
N LEU A 7 -9.07 -0.10 0.59
CA LEU A 7 -9.03 0.22 2.02
C LEU A 7 -8.50 1.65 2.17
N LEU A 8 -9.00 2.36 3.16
CA LEU A 8 -8.44 3.64 3.59
C LEU A 8 -7.63 3.41 4.86
N LEU A 9 -6.43 4.01 4.91
CA LEU A 9 -5.66 4.13 6.13
C LEU A 9 -5.63 5.59 6.56
N HIS A 10 -6.30 5.89 7.67
CA HIS A 10 -6.42 7.23 8.21
C HIS A 10 -5.34 7.50 9.25
N HIS A 11 -4.71 8.68 9.15
CA HIS A 11 -3.72 9.19 10.10
C HIS A 11 -2.55 8.23 10.37
N PRO A 12 -1.94 7.60 9.36
CA PRO A 12 -0.74 6.81 9.61
C PRO A 12 0.41 7.72 10.08
N GLY A 13 1.26 7.19 10.95
CA GLY A 13 2.55 7.77 11.30
C GLY A 13 3.60 7.54 10.21
N PRO A 14 4.90 7.46 10.57
CA PRO A 14 5.96 7.06 9.66
C PRO A 14 5.67 5.70 9.02
N ARG A 15 5.78 5.60 7.70
CA ARG A 15 5.50 4.37 6.94
C ARG A 15 6.73 3.47 6.94
N PRO A 16 6.56 2.14 6.79
CA PRO A 16 7.72 1.27 6.55
C PRO A 16 8.44 1.69 5.27
N ALA A 17 9.75 1.48 5.22
CA ALA A 17 10.52 1.51 3.98
C ALA A 17 9.80 0.68 2.90
N PHE A 18 9.69 1.22 1.67
CA PHE A 18 8.77 0.67 0.66
C PHE A 18 9.07 -0.80 0.33
N TYR A 19 10.36 -1.20 0.31
CA TYR A 19 10.77 -2.56 0.01
C TYR A 19 10.24 -3.55 1.06
N ARG A 20 10.07 -3.15 2.32
CA ARG A 20 9.51 -4.02 3.37
C ARG A 20 8.04 -4.35 3.11
N VAL A 21 7.30 -3.45 2.45
CA VAL A 21 5.93 -3.75 2.01
C VAL A 21 5.97 -4.86 0.95
N ALA A 22 6.85 -4.75 -0.04
CA ALA A 22 7.02 -5.79 -1.06
C ALA A 22 7.44 -7.15 -0.45
N GLU A 23 8.42 -7.13 0.46
CA GLU A 23 8.90 -8.35 1.12
C GLU A 23 7.87 -9.00 2.02
N HIS A 24 7.03 -8.20 2.69
CA HIS A 24 5.91 -8.74 3.46
C HIS A 24 4.89 -9.46 2.57
N LEU A 25 4.66 -8.96 1.35
CA LEU A 25 3.63 -9.50 0.46
C LEU A 25 4.10 -10.73 -0.32
N TRP A 26 5.38 -10.76 -0.71
CA TRP A 26 5.92 -11.73 -1.67
C TRP A 26 7.19 -12.45 -1.21
N GLY A 27 7.68 -12.16 0.00
CA GLY A 27 8.90 -12.76 0.56
C GLY A 27 10.14 -11.89 0.37
N ALA A 28 11.16 -12.15 1.20
CA ALA A 28 12.41 -11.39 1.21
C ALA A 28 13.12 -11.42 -0.15
N GLY A 29 13.65 -10.28 -0.59
CA GLY A 29 14.34 -10.14 -1.87
C GLY A 29 13.47 -10.37 -3.11
N CYS A 30 12.15 -10.22 -3.01
CA CYS A 30 11.25 -10.38 -4.14
C CYS A 30 11.60 -9.41 -5.28
N ASN A 31 11.44 -9.88 -6.52
CA ASN A 31 11.75 -9.08 -7.70
C ASN A 31 10.52 -8.27 -8.14
N VAL A 32 10.53 -6.99 -7.82
CA VAL A 32 9.41 -6.07 -8.07
C VAL A 32 9.83 -4.90 -8.95
N ASP A 33 8.88 -4.39 -9.72
CA ASP A 33 8.95 -3.01 -10.21
C ASP A 33 8.25 -2.12 -9.18
N SER A 34 8.88 -1.00 -8.83
CA SER A 34 8.36 -0.04 -7.85
C SER A 34 8.36 1.38 -8.40
N ASP A 35 7.37 2.17 -8.01
CA ASP A 35 7.28 3.60 -8.27
C ASP A 35 6.68 4.32 -7.05
N GLY A 36 6.77 5.64 -6.98
CA GLY A 36 6.23 6.45 -5.88
C GLY A 36 7.11 7.65 -5.53
N ASP A 37 6.86 8.25 -4.38
CA ASP A 37 7.49 9.50 -3.93
C ASP A 37 8.55 9.30 -2.82
N SER A 38 8.98 8.06 -2.60
CA SER A 38 10.05 7.72 -1.65
C SER A 38 11.38 8.35 -2.08
N ARG A 39 11.96 9.21 -1.23
CA ARG A 39 13.22 9.94 -1.54
C ARG A 39 14.47 9.06 -1.41
N THR A 40 14.39 8.04 -0.57
CA THR A 40 15.44 7.07 -0.28
C THR A 40 14.82 5.69 -0.06
N ALA A 41 15.62 4.63 -0.05
CA ALA A 41 15.13 3.28 0.22
C ALA A 41 14.42 3.16 1.59
N ASP A 42 14.95 3.85 2.61
CA ASP A 42 14.41 3.86 3.97
C ASP A 42 13.58 5.13 4.28
N ASP A 43 13.04 5.81 3.26
CA ASP A 43 12.17 6.97 3.51
C ASP A 43 10.89 6.51 4.21
N GLU A 44 10.55 7.12 5.33
CA GLU A 44 9.33 6.84 6.10
C GLU A 44 8.22 7.86 5.80
N GLN A 45 8.48 8.80 4.87
CA GLN A 45 7.61 9.91 4.52
C GLN A 45 7.03 9.84 3.09
N TRP A 46 7.08 8.69 2.41
CA TRP A 46 6.41 8.47 1.11
C TRP A 46 4.89 8.45 1.25
N THR A 47 4.16 9.19 0.43
CA THR A 47 2.69 9.19 0.41
C THR A 47 2.11 8.39 -0.75
N GLU A 48 2.95 8.06 -1.73
CA GLU A 48 2.62 7.30 -2.93
C GLU A 48 3.53 6.08 -3.06
N LEU A 49 2.95 4.93 -3.40
CA LEU A 49 3.70 3.69 -3.63
C LEU A 49 2.96 2.80 -4.64
N THR A 50 3.64 2.44 -5.72
CA THR A 50 3.24 1.36 -6.62
C THR A 50 4.23 0.20 -6.49
N LEU A 51 3.71 -1.03 -6.39
CA LEU A 51 4.51 -2.25 -6.41
C LEU A 51 3.87 -3.28 -7.35
N ILE A 52 4.68 -3.88 -8.23
CA ILE A 52 4.25 -4.93 -9.17
C ILE A 52 5.23 -6.10 -9.09
N LEU A 53 4.74 -7.31 -8.81
CA LEU A 53 5.59 -8.50 -8.83
C LEU A 53 5.97 -8.86 -10.27
N ARG A 54 7.25 -8.91 -10.62
CA ARG A 54 7.69 -9.14 -12.01
C ARG A 54 7.35 -10.54 -12.51
N ASP A 55 7.43 -11.54 -11.64
CA ASP A 55 7.08 -12.94 -11.95
C ASP A 55 5.56 -13.13 -12.13
N SER A 56 4.75 -12.16 -11.70
CA SER A 56 3.31 -12.16 -11.90
C SER A 56 2.79 -10.72 -11.96
N SER A 57 2.84 -10.11 -13.15
CA SER A 57 2.43 -8.70 -13.35
C SER A 57 0.95 -8.43 -13.04
N GLN A 58 0.16 -9.48 -12.78
CA GLN A 58 -1.21 -9.40 -12.30
C GLN A 58 -1.29 -9.10 -10.80
N GLN A 59 -0.19 -9.23 -10.04
CA GLN A 59 -0.11 -8.86 -8.63
C GLN A 59 0.44 -7.44 -8.51
N ARG A 60 -0.46 -6.50 -8.27
CA ARG A 60 -0.17 -5.07 -8.19
C ARG A 60 -0.79 -4.49 -6.93
N LEU A 61 -0.02 -3.64 -6.25
CA LEU A 61 -0.44 -2.80 -5.15
C LEU A 61 -0.20 -1.34 -5.54
N ASP A 62 -1.21 -0.51 -5.37
CA ASP A 62 -1.14 0.94 -5.53
C ASP A 62 -1.60 1.59 -4.22
N ILE A 63 -0.83 2.56 -3.74
CA ILE A 63 -1.15 3.39 -2.58
C ILE A 63 -1.03 4.84 -3.02
N ASP A 64 -2.12 5.58 -2.88
CA ASP A 64 -2.19 6.99 -3.25
C ASP A 64 -2.74 7.82 -2.09
N PRO A 65 -2.32 9.07 -1.90
CA PRO A 65 -2.91 9.96 -0.92
C PRO A 65 -4.28 10.46 -1.42
N LEU A 66 -5.32 10.30 -0.60
CA LEU A 66 -6.59 11.03 -0.79
C LEU A 66 -6.58 12.41 -0.14
N SER A 67 -5.74 12.56 0.89
CA SER A 67 -5.52 13.80 1.61
C SER A 67 -4.13 13.76 2.22
N LEU A 68 -3.45 14.91 2.28
CA LEU A 68 -2.11 15.03 2.90
C LEU A 68 -2.17 15.62 4.32
N ALA A 69 -3.25 16.33 4.67
CA ALA A 69 -3.41 16.98 5.97
C ALA A 69 -4.90 17.00 6.40
N PRO A 70 -5.36 16.03 7.22
CA PRO A 70 -4.62 14.87 7.71
C PRO A 70 -4.33 13.86 6.58
N LEU A 71 -3.25 13.08 6.74
CA LEU A 71 -2.88 12.05 5.78
C LEU A 71 -3.93 10.92 5.76
N VAL A 72 -4.46 10.63 4.57
CA VAL A 72 -5.34 9.49 4.30
C VAL A 72 -4.82 8.78 3.06
N LEU A 73 -4.45 7.51 3.20
CA LEU A 73 -3.96 6.69 2.11
C LEU A 73 -5.08 5.79 1.58
N LEU A 74 -5.27 5.78 0.27
CA LEU A 74 -6.10 4.81 -0.44
C LEU A 74 -5.21 3.65 -0.89
N ILE A 75 -5.50 2.45 -0.38
CA ILE A 75 -4.81 1.22 -0.71
C ILE A 75 -5.67 0.44 -1.70
N ARG A 76 -5.13 0.19 -2.89
CA ARG A 76 -5.76 -0.59 -3.96
C ARG A 76 -4.84 -1.72 -4.35
N ALA A 77 -5.42 -2.89 -4.58
CA ALA A 77 -4.68 -4.03 -5.07
C ALA A 77 -5.46 -4.75 -6.17
N SER A 78 -4.76 -5.53 -6.97
CA SER A 78 -5.37 -6.36 -8.00
C SER A 78 -6.24 -7.49 -7.43
N GLU A 79 -5.95 -7.94 -6.21
CA GLU A 79 -6.77 -8.89 -5.44
C GLU A 79 -7.04 -8.38 -4.02
N ALA A 80 -8.23 -8.69 -3.48
CA ALA A 80 -8.65 -8.22 -2.17
C ALA A 80 -7.67 -8.65 -1.05
N GLY A 81 -7.25 -9.91 -1.07
CA GLY A 81 -6.32 -10.45 -0.07
C GLY A 81 -4.93 -9.79 -0.10
N LEU A 82 -4.46 -9.31 -1.25
CA LEU A 82 -3.20 -8.55 -1.34
C LEU A 82 -3.34 -7.17 -0.71
N GLY A 83 -4.45 -6.48 -0.99
CA GLY A 83 -4.76 -5.18 -0.41
C GLY A 83 -4.92 -5.24 1.11
N GLU A 84 -5.62 -6.26 1.62
CA GLU A 84 -5.79 -6.49 3.06
C GLU A 84 -4.46 -6.76 3.76
N ARG A 85 -3.62 -7.65 3.21
CA ARG A 85 -2.28 -7.91 3.78
C ARG A 85 -1.43 -6.64 3.81
N ALA A 86 -1.40 -5.88 2.71
CA ALA A 86 -0.65 -4.63 2.64
C ALA A 86 -1.14 -3.61 3.67
N ALA A 87 -2.45 -3.40 3.74
CA ALA A 87 -3.08 -2.46 4.65
C ALA A 87 -2.81 -2.81 6.12
N HIS A 88 -2.98 -4.07 6.50
CA HIS A 88 -2.71 -4.52 7.86
C HIS A 88 -1.22 -4.43 8.23
N PHE A 89 -0.33 -4.77 7.30
CA PHE A 89 1.11 -4.61 7.55
C PHE A 89 1.48 -3.14 7.78
N ILE A 90 1.07 -2.24 6.89
CA ILE A 90 1.36 -0.82 7.02
C ILE A 90 0.75 -0.28 8.31
N GLN A 91 -0.50 -0.64 8.64
CA GLN A 91 -1.13 -0.25 9.91
C GLN A 91 -0.34 -0.77 11.12
N SER A 92 0.17 -2.00 11.08
CA SER A 92 0.93 -2.57 12.20
C SER A 92 2.23 -1.82 12.50
N VAL A 93 2.81 -1.16 11.49
CA VAL A 93 4.06 -0.40 11.60
C VAL A 93 3.79 1.08 11.87
N ALA A 94 2.92 1.68 11.07
CA ALA A 94 2.65 3.12 11.07
C ALA A 94 1.52 3.53 12.02
N GLY A 95 0.77 2.58 12.58
CA GLY A 95 -0.46 2.86 13.32
C GLY A 95 -1.60 3.33 12.41
N GLY A 96 -2.48 4.17 12.95
CA GLY A 96 -3.65 4.69 12.24
C GLY A 96 -4.86 3.76 12.24
N THR A 97 -5.90 4.14 11.50
CA THR A 97 -7.19 3.42 11.47
C THR A 97 -7.52 2.96 10.07
N LEU A 98 -7.73 1.65 9.89
CA LEU A 98 -8.23 1.10 8.64
C LEU A 98 -9.75 1.20 8.54
N GLN A 99 -10.21 1.55 7.35
CA GLN A 99 -11.63 1.60 7.01
C GLN A 99 -11.84 0.97 5.62
N ALA A 100 -12.93 0.22 5.46
CA ALA A 100 -13.36 -0.24 4.14
C ALA A 100 -13.71 0.96 3.24
N HIS A 101 -13.14 1.02 2.05
CA HIS A 101 -13.48 2.05 1.07
C HIS A 101 -14.65 1.54 0.21
N ILE A 102 -15.85 1.96 0.57
CA ILE A 102 -17.07 1.67 -0.19
C ILE A 102 -17.19 2.75 -1.26
N LYS A 103 -17.02 2.38 -2.53
CA LYS A 103 -17.41 3.27 -3.64
C LYS A 103 -18.92 3.18 -3.80
N ASP A 104 -19.62 4.24 -3.44
CA ASP A 104 -21.02 4.40 -3.83
C ASP A 104 -21.10 4.32 -5.37
N ARG A 105 -22.05 3.51 -5.84
CA ARG A 105 -22.28 3.22 -7.26
C ARG A 105 -22.90 4.39 -8.00
#